data_AF-A0A0S8FW84-F1
#
_entry.id   AF-A0A0S8FW84-F1
#
_cell.length_a   1.000
_cell.length_b   1.000
_cell.length_c   1.000
_cell.angle_alpha   90.00
_cell.angle_beta   90.00
_cell.angle_gamma   90.00
#
_symmetry.space_group_name_H-M   'P 1'
#
loop_
_entity.id
_entity.type
_entity.pdbx_description
1 polymer ?
#
loop_
_entity_poly.entity_id
_entity_poly.type
_entity_poly.pdbx_seq_one_letter_code
_entity_poly.pdbx_strand_id
1 'polypeptide(L)'
;DPTADLDEWRYGLLMFDPNGLPADTLPAPAWDFTPSELVSTSGEGDNQSVSVENVPFTPTVTWTYSPLGYMLGGTSASYAIELFMAPGRVLRIERANWEPVRILPAERAEQERIITAHMRQVDPGWRWNSDPIPATKPPYKGIDVGERGRIWVWLHTEARKIETEEAEEVRPGEVPPQTWLEPVVFDVFDPDGRYLGNVRAPEGFSRYPIQVIRGDTVWAVVRGEFDVPSVVRFRLDHGSKDDT
;
A
#
# COMPACT_ATOMS: atom_id res chain seq x y z
N ASP A 1 17.36 -7.26 19.86
CA ASP A 1 17.32 -7.86 21.20
C ASP A 1 15.96 -8.52 21.36
N PRO A 2 15.85 -9.85 21.57
CA PRO A 2 14.57 -10.51 21.77
C PRO A 2 13.83 -10.07 23.04
N THR A 3 14.46 -9.27 23.92
CA THR A 3 13.81 -8.66 25.10
C THR A 3 13.43 -7.20 24.92
N ALA A 4 13.63 -6.61 23.73
CA ALA A 4 13.19 -5.25 23.48
C ALA A 4 11.66 -5.17 23.50
N ASP A 5 11.14 -4.18 24.23
CA ASP A 5 9.72 -3.87 24.26
C ASP A 5 9.23 -3.60 22.82
N LEU A 6 8.04 -4.08 22.46
CA LEU A 6 7.48 -3.90 21.11
C LEU A 6 7.38 -2.41 20.75
N ASP A 7 7.19 -1.56 21.76
CA ASP A 7 7.12 -0.10 21.61
C ASP A 7 8.48 0.54 21.24
N GLU A 8 9.59 -0.17 21.42
CA GLU A 8 10.93 0.28 21.03
C GLU A 8 11.29 -0.11 19.59
N TRP A 9 10.43 -0.88 18.90
CA TRP A 9 10.74 -1.39 17.58
C TRP A 9 10.75 -0.24 16.56
N ARG A 10 11.88 -0.13 15.85
CA ARG A 10 12.06 0.84 14.78
C ARG A 10 12.12 0.12 13.46
N TYR A 11 11.34 0.60 12.49
CA TYR A 11 11.48 0.19 11.11
C TYR A 11 12.78 0.74 10.52
N GLY A 12 13.46 -0.06 9.71
CA GLY A 12 14.73 0.31 9.10
C GLY A 12 15.30 -0.79 8.22
N LEU A 13 16.46 -0.51 7.62
CA LEU A 13 17.24 -1.49 6.88
C LEU A 13 18.35 -2.04 7.77
N LEU A 14 18.39 -3.36 7.92
CA LEU A 14 19.47 -4.03 8.62
C LEU A 14 20.55 -4.45 7.63
N MET A 15 21.80 -4.05 7.91
CA MET A 15 22.97 -4.59 7.26
C MET A 15 23.50 -5.76 8.08
N PHE A 16 23.74 -6.90 7.43
CA PHE A 16 24.39 -8.06 8.04
C PHE A 16 25.85 -8.13 7.61
N ASP A 17 26.74 -8.51 8.52
CA ASP A 17 28.14 -8.80 8.21
C ASP A 17 28.29 -10.14 7.43
N PRO A 18 29.49 -10.50 6.97
CA PRO A 18 29.73 -11.78 6.29
C PRO A 18 29.44 -13.03 7.14
N ASN A 19 29.32 -12.89 8.46
CA ASN A 19 28.96 -13.99 9.37
C ASN A 19 27.43 -14.09 9.58
N GLY A 20 26.64 -13.21 8.96
CA GLY A 20 25.20 -13.16 9.12
C GLY A 20 24.74 -12.47 10.41
N LEU A 21 25.61 -11.70 11.07
CA LEU A 21 25.27 -10.94 12.26
C LEU A 21 24.86 -9.51 11.89
N PRO A 22 23.84 -8.91 12.53
CA PRO A 22 23.50 -7.49 12.34
C PRO A 22 24.71 -6.61 12.66
N ALA A 23 25.13 -5.80 11.69
CA ALA A 23 26.30 -4.93 11.79
C ALA A 23 25.94 -3.45 11.88
N ASP A 24 24.90 -3.02 11.17
CA ASP A 24 24.44 -1.63 11.13
C ASP A 24 22.94 -1.58 10.84
N THR A 25 22.28 -0.49 11.21
CA THR A 25 20.86 -0.26 10.92
C THR A 25 20.64 1.17 10.46
N LEU A 26 20.08 1.31 9.26
CA LEU A 26 19.60 2.60 8.76
C LEU A 26 18.14 2.77 9.19
N PRO A 27 17.81 3.75 10.05
CA PRO A 27 16.43 3.97 10.45
C PRO A 27 15.58 4.39 9.24
N ALA A 28 14.33 3.94 9.19
CA ALA A 28 13.36 4.48 8.25
C ALA A 28 13.20 5.99 8.49
N PRO A 29 12.86 6.78 7.44
CA PRO A 29 12.53 8.17 7.66
C PRO A 29 11.27 8.27 8.54
N ALA A 30 11.20 9.33 9.34
CA ALA A 30 10.10 9.57 10.26
C ALA A 30 9.27 10.74 9.76
N TRP A 31 7.95 10.61 9.91
CA TRP A 31 6.99 11.69 9.69
C TRP A 31 6.18 11.87 10.97
N ASP A 32 5.84 13.11 11.29
CA ASP A 32 4.90 13.43 12.36
C ASP A 32 3.49 13.04 11.90
N PHE A 33 3.15 11.78 12.11
CA PHE A 33 1.90 11.17 11.66
C PHE A 33 1.43 10.14 12.67
N THR A 34 0.16 10.25 13.07
CA THR A 34 -0.52 9.26 13.90
C THR A 34 -1.52 8.49 13.04
N PRO A 35 -1.35 7.16 12.86
CA PRO A 35 -2.31 6.37 12.11
C PRO A 35 -3.65 6.26 12.83
N SER A 36 -4.74 6.19 12.07
CA SER A 36 -6.05 5.81 12.59
C SER A 36 -6.13 4.29 12.65
N GLU A 37 -6.09 3.75 13.85
CA GLU A 37 -6.04 2.31 14.08
C GLU A 37 -7.32 1.79 14.73
N LEU A 38 -7.62 0.53 14.45
CA LEU A 38 -8.65 -0.29 15.04
C LEU A 38 -7.94 -1.36 15.85
N VAL A 39 -8.34 -1.55 17.10
CA VAL A 39 -7.71 -2.52 18.00
C VAL A 39 -8.73 -3.53 18.46
N SER A 40 -8.40 -4.82 18.34
CA SER A 40 -9.18 -5.94 18.87
C SER A 40 -8.28 -6.73 19.81
N THR A 41 -8.80 -7.06 20.97
CA THR A 41 -8.05 -7.70 22.05
C THR A 41 -8.92 -8.78 22.67
N SER A 42 -8.39 -10.01 22.77
CA SER A 42 -9.06 -11.11 23.48
C SER A 42 -8.09 -11.88 24.38
N GLY A 43 -8.63 -12.58 25.38
CA GLY A 43 -7.85 -13.28 26.41
C GLY A 43 -7.50 -12.41 27.64
N GLU A 44 -6.91 -13.05 28.66
CA GLU A 44 -6.43 -12.41 29.89
C GLU A 44 -4.99 -12.83 30.18
N GLY A 45 -4.20 -11.93 30.76
CA GLY A 45 -2.80 -12.19 31.16
C GLY A 45 -1.89 -12.53 29.97
N ASP A 46 -1.03 -13.53 30.15
CA ASP A 46 0.01 -13.91 29.17
C ASP A 46 -0.55 -14.52 27.86
N ASN A 47 -1.86 -14.81 27.79
CA ASN A 47 -2.53 -15.40 26.61
C ASN A 47 -3.38 -14.37 25.84
N GLN A 48 -2.97 -13.10 25.87
CA GLN A 48 -3.65 -12.03 25.14
C GLN A 48 -3.38 -12.14 23.63
N SER A 49 -4.44 -12.16 22.83
CA SER A 49 -4.37 -11.97 21.39
C SER A 49 -4.72 -10.53 21.06
N VAL A 50 -3.86 -9.86 20.30
CA VAL A 50 -4.07 -8.48 19.84
C VAL A 50 -4.03 -8.47 18.32
N SER A 51 -5.01 -7.80 17.72
CA SER A 51 -5.04 -7.47 16.30
C SER A 51 -5.18 -5.97 16.14
N VAL A 52 -4.31 -5.39 15.33
CA VAL A 52 -4.32 -3.97 14.98
C VAL A 52 -4.48 -3.87 13.48
N GLU A 53 -5.50 -3.14 13.03
CA GLU A 53 -5.72 -2.83 11.62
C GLU A 53 -5.84 -1.31 11.44
N ASN A 54 -5.44 -0.79 10.28
CA ASN A 54 -5.70 0.62 9.95
C ASN A 54 -7.17 0.81 9.53
N VAL A 55 -7.74 1.97 9.85
CA VAL A 55 -9.03 2.37 9.28
C VAL A 55 -8.86 2.48 7.74
N PRO A 56 -9.74 1.87 6.93
CA PRO A 56 -9.68 1.96 5.48
C PRO A 56 -9.61 3.39 5.00
N PHE A 57 -8.78 3.62 3.98
CA PHE A 57 -8.68 4.90 3.31
C PHE A 57 -8.31 6.08 4.23
N THR A 58 -7.78 5.83 5.44
CA THR A 58 -7.06 6.89 6.15
C THR A 58 -5.66 7.01 5.58
N PRO A 59 -5.04 8.20 5.64
CA PRO A 59 -3.64 8.35 5.28
C PRO A 59 -2.74 7.35 6.00
N THR A 60 -1.61 7.02 5.39
CA THR A 60 -0.58 6.17 5.94
C THR A 60 0.80 6.74 5.63
N VAL A 61 1.78 6.36 6.45
CA VAL A 61 3.19 6.51 6.08
C VAL A 61 3.56 5.38 5.14
N THR A 62 4.15 5.70 3.99
CA THR A 62 4.77 4.72 3.11
C THR A 62 6.16 5.18 2.73
N TRP A 63 7.08 4.25 2.67
CA TRP A 63 8.45 4.49 2.29
C TRP A 63 9.05 3.23 1.67
N THR A 64 10.14 3.41 0.94
CA THR A 64 10.90 2.32 0.34
C THR A 64 12.35 2.74 0.14
N TYR A 65 13.21 1.77 -0.17
CA TYR A 65 14.61 1.99 -0.46
C TYR A 65 14.86 1.92 -1.98
N SER A 66 15.50 2.96 -2.52
CA SER A 66 15.92 2.99 -3.90
C SER A 66 17.20 2.17 -4.09
N PRO A 67 17.31 1.35 -5.15
CA PRO A 67 18.56 0.70 -5.53
C PRO A 67 19.74 1.67 -5.77
N LEU A 68 19.45 2.97 -5.90
CA LEU A 68 20.45 4.04 -6.06
C LEU A 68 21.01 4.55 -4.72
N GLY A 69 20.67 3.93 -3.60
CA GLY A 69 21.31 4.21 -2.31
C GLY A 69 20.59 5.22 -1.41
N TYR A 70 19.36 5.59 -1.73
CA TYR A 70 18.58 6.57 -0.95
C TYR A 70 17.20 6.03 -0.57
N MET A 71 16.65 6.57 0.52
CA MET A 71 15.26 6.31 0.92
C MET A 71 14.32 7.32 0.27
N LEU A 72 13.08 6.91 0.05
CA LEU A 72 12.01 7.84 -0.31
C LEU A 72 10.71 7.42 0.37
N GLY A 73 9.85 8.39 0.64
CA GLY A 73 8.57 8.14 1.27
C GLY A 73 7.77 9.42 1.50
N GLY A 74 6.65 9.28 2.18
CA GLY A 74 5.78 10.39 2.56
C GLY A 74 4.53 9.90 3.26
N THR A 75 3.74 10.85 3.77
CA THR A 75 2.39 10.57 4.26
C THR A 75 1.41 10.69 3.10
N SER A 76 0.53 9.72 2.94
CA SER A 76 -0.54 9.81 1.93
C SER A 76 -1.65 10.80 2.32
N ALA A 77 -1.42 11.70 3.29
CA ALA A 77 -2.34 12.79 3.60
C ALA A 77 -2.36 13.87 2.51
N SER A 78 -1.30 13.94 1.71
CA SER A 78 -1.17 14.82 0.55
C SER A 78 -0.38 14.09 -0.54
N TYR A 79 -0.44 14.55 -1.79
CA TYR A 79 0.40 14.00 -2.83
C TYR A 79 1.78 14.64 -2.72
N ALA A 80 2.58 14.14 -1.79
CA ALA A 80 3.93 14.61 -1.54
C ALA A 80 4.87 13.46 -1.19
N ILE A 81 5.97 13.36 -1.92
CA ILE A 81 6.97 12.30 -1.76
C ILE A 81 8.34 12.95 -1.63
N GLU A 82 9.09 12.54 -0.63
CA GLU A 82 10.41 13.06 -0.31
C GLU A 82 11.47 12.00 -0.62
N LEU A 83 12.52 12.40 -1.34
CA LEU A 83 13.66 11.58 -1.70
C LEU A 83 14.87 12.08 -0.90
N PHE A 84 15.34 11.27 0.04
CA PHE A 84 16.46 11.57 0.93
C PHE A 84 17.79 11.22 0.27
N MET A 85 18.16 11.97 -0.78
CA MET A 85 19.28 11.62 -1.67
C MET A 85 20.66 11.68 -1.01
N ALA A 86 20.86 12.61 -0.08
CA ALA A 86 22.08 12.76 0.71
C ALA A 86 21.78 13.58 1.98
N PRO A 87 22.67 13.60 2.99
CA PRO A 87 22.50 14.46 4.16
C PRO A 87 22.26 15.92 3.76
N GLY A 88 21.13 16.49 4.20
CA GLY A 88 20.73 17.86 3.87
C GLY A 88 20.23 18.08 2.44
N ARG A 89 20.15 17.04 1.61
CA ARG A 89 19.65 17.12 0.23
C ARG A 89 18.41 16.26 0.06
N VAL A 90 17.25 16.90 0.15
CA VAL A 90 15.93 16.30 -0.10
C VAL A 90 15.37 16.84 -1.40
N LEU A 91 14.93 15.95 -2.29
CA LEU A 91 14.07 16.32 -3.42
C LEU A 91 12.62 15.99 -3.05
N ARG A 92 11.70 16.91 -3.29
CA ARG A 92 10.27 16.71 -3.03
C ARG A 92 9.50 16.69 -4.35
N ILE A 93 8.75 15.61 -4.58
CA ILE A 93 7.78 15.47 -5.66
C ILE A 93 6.41 15.82 -5.09
N GLU A 94 5.71 16.78 -5.68
CA GLU A 94 4.41 17.22 -5.21
C GLU A 94 3.42 17.41 -6.37
N ARG A 95 2.16 17.04 -6.16
CA ARG A 95 1.05 17.40 -7.06
C ARG A 95 0.09 18.35 -6.35
N ALA A 96 0.25 19.65 -6.62
CA ALA A 96 -0.54 20.70 -5.96
C ALA A 96 -2.06 20.59 -6.19
N ASN A 97 -2.47 20.12 -7.38
CA ASN A 97 -3.88 20.05 -7.77
C ASN A 97 -4.41 18.61 -7.76
N TRP A 98 -4.08 17.84 -6.73
CA TRP A 98 -4.66 16.50 -6.58
C TRP A 98 -6.11 16.59 -6.13
N GLU A 99 -7.03 15.97 -6.88
CA GLU A 99 -8.43 15.87 -6.50
C GLU A 99 -8.68 14.56 -5.73
N PRO A 100 -9.11 14.62 -4.45
CA PRO A 100 -9.40 13.42 -3.69
C PRO A 100 -10.50 12.57 -4.34
N VAL A 101 -10.28 11.27 -4.43
CA VAL A 101 -11.26 10.34 -4.99
C VAL A 101 -12.35 10.10 -3.95
N ARG A 102 -13.61 10.31 -4.33
CA ARG A 102 -14.74 10.04 -3.44
C ARG A 102 -14.89 8.54 -3.18
N ILE A 103 -15.18 8.18 -1.92
CA ILE A 103 -15.57 6.83 -1.53
C ILE A 103 -17.09 6.73 -1.63
N LEU A 104 -17.58 5.74 -2.35
CA LEU A 104 -19.03 5.54 -2.48
C LEU A 104 -19.61 5.01 -1.17
N PRO A 105 -20.83 5.40 -0.77
CA PRO A 105 -21.43 4.89 0.47
C PRO A 105 -21.48 3.36 0.57
N ALA A 106 -21.70 2.67 -0.56
CA ALA A 106 -21.71 1.20 -0.63
C ALA A 106 -20.32 0.57 -0.51
N GLU A 107 -19.28 1.19 -1.10
CA GLU A 107 -17.87 0.79 -0.91
C GLU A 107 -17.48 0.92 0.57
N ARG A 108 -17.81 2.07 1.18
CA ARG A 108 -17.55 2.33 2.60
C ARG A 108 -18.21 1.29 3.52
N ALA A 109 -19.49 1.02 3.29
CA ALA A 109 -20.24 0.05 4.09
C ALA A 109 -19.69 -1.38 3.93
N GLU A 110 -19.22 -1.75 2.73
CA GLU A 110 -18.56 -3.04 2.51
C GLU A 110 -17.24 -3.13 3.30
N GLN A 111 -16.39 -2.10 3.23
CA GLN A 111 -15.11 -2.08 3.95
C GLN A 111 -15.29 -2.15 5.46
N GLU A 112 -16.24 -1.39 6.01
CA GLU A 112 -16.59 -1.45 7.44
C GLU A 112 -17.03 -2.86 7.85
N ARG A 113 -17.84 -3.52 7.02
CA ARG A 113 -18.33 -4.88 7.27
C ARG A 113 -17.20 -5.92 7.18
N ILE A 114 -16.28 -5.82 6.22
CA ILE A 114 -15.13 -6.73 6.07
C ILE A 114 -14.25 -6.64 7.32
N ILE A 115 -13.86 -5.44 7.72
CA ILE A 115 -12.98 -5.27 8.89
C ILE A 115 -13.68 -5.65 10.18
N THR A 116 -14.96 -5.32 10.32
CA THR A 116 -15.73 -5.79 11.48
C THR A 116 -15.75 -7.31 11.56
N ALA A 117 -15.84 -8.02 10.42
CA ALA A 117 -15.74 -9.47 10.40
C ALA A 117 -14.33 -9.96 10.78
N HIS A 118 -13.26 -9.37 10.25
CA HIS A 118 -11.87 -9.66 10.65
C HIS A 118 -11.66 -9.50 12.16
N MET A 119 -12.00 -8.32 12.70
CA MET A 119 -11.78 -8.01 14.11
C MET A 119 -12.57 -8.93 15.05
N ARG A 120 -13.73 -9.41 14.58
CA ARG A 120 -14.55 -10.40 15.31
C ARG A 120 -14.02 -11.82 15.29
N GLN A 121 -13.06 -12.14 14.41
CA GLN A 121 -12.34 -13.41 14.50
C GLN A 121 -11.45 -13.46 15.75
N VAL A 122 -11.01 -12.30 16.25
CA VAL A 122 -10.21 -12.18 17.48
C VAL A 122 -11.11 -12.00 18.70
N ASP A 123 -12.07 -11.06 18.65
CA ASP A 123 -13.05 -10.81 19.71
C ASP A 123 -14.48 -10.81 19.13
N PRO A 124 -15.30 -11.86 19.36
CA PRO A 124 -16.69 -11.91 18.88
C PRO A 124 -17.56 -10.73 19.34
N GLY A 125 -17.22 -10.11 20.48
CA GLY A 125 -17.88 -8.95 21.04
C GLY A 125 -17.47 -7.63 20.39
N TRP A 126 -16.46 -7.62 19.53
CA TRP A 126 -15.85 -6.41 19.00
C TRP A 126 -16.85 -5.49 18.28
N ARG A 127 -16.67 -4.19 18.50
CA ARG A 127 -17.40 -3.10 17.87
C ARG A 127 -16.40 -2.06 17.40
N TRP A 128 -16.75 -1.35 16.33
CA TRP A 128 -15.94 -0.27 15.79
C TRP A 128 -15.56 0.73 16.89
N ASN A 129 -14.25 0.93 17.09
CA ASN A 129 -13.69 1.69 18.22
C ASN A 129 -12.73 2.80 17.78
N SER A 130 -12.78 3.21 16.52
CA SER A 130 -11.95 4.27 15.94
C SER A 130 -12.79 5.29 15.17
N ASP A 131 -12.13 6.23 14.52
CA ASP A 131 -12.77 7.18 13.60
C ASP A 131 -13.52 6.45 12.48
N PRO A 132 -14.61 7.03 11.95
CA PRO A 132 -15.30 6.46 10.80
C PRO A 132 -14.40 6.48 9.56
N ILE A 133 -14.62 5.53 8.65
CA ILE A 133 -13.99 5.55 7.31
C ILE A 133 -14.29 6.90 6.64
N PRO A 134 -13.27 7.62 6.13
CA PRO A 134 -13.44 8.95 5.53
C PRO A 134 -14.33 8.92 4.29
N ALA A 135 -14.73 10.10 3.80
CA ALA A 135 -15.54 10.25 2.60
C ALA A 135 -14.72 10.27 1.29
N THR A 136 -13.41 10.42 1.40
CA THR A 136 -12.47 10.52 0.27
C THR A 136 -11.22 9.70 0.55
N LYS A 137 -10.64 9.14 -0.52
CA LYS A 137 -9.39 8.39 -0.46
C LYS A 137 -8.18 9.32 -0.43
N PRO A 138 -7.08 8.91 0.22
CA PRO A 138 -5.81 9.61 0.11
C PRO A 138 -5.28 9.52 -1.34
N PRO A 139 -4.24 10.26 -1.71
CA PRO A 139 -3.78 10.27 -3.10
C PRO A 139 -3.15 8.96 -3.56
N TYR A 140 -2.46 8.25 -2.67
CA TYR A 140 -1.73 7.04 -3.03
C TYR A 140 -1.70 5.96 -1.94
N LYS A 141 -1.64 4.71 -2.44
CA LYS A 141 -1.43 3.39 -1.83
C LYS A 141 -0.07 3.13 -1.22
N GLY A 142 0.95 3.51 -1.98
CA GLY A 142 2.31 3.02 -1.76
C GLY A 142 3.24 3.46 -2.86
N ILE A 143 4.53 3.20 -2.65
CA ILE A 143 5.61 3.64 -3.52
C ILE A 143 6.51 2.45 -3.81
N ASP A 144 6.75 2.20 -5.09
CA ASP A 144 7.67 1.19 -5.59
C ASP A 144 8.81 1.86 -6.35
N VAL A 145 10.00 1.25 -6.35
CA VAL A 145 11.17 1.76 -7.09
C VAL A 145 11.77 0.66 -7.96
N GLY A 146 11.91 0.94 -9.25
CA GLY A 146 12.54 0.02 -10.19
C GLY A 146 14.07 0.03 -10.10
N GLU A 147 14.70 -0.93 -10.78
CA GLU A 147 16.16 -1.16 -10.75
C GLU A 147 17.00 0.10 -11.05
N ARG A 148 16.50 0.99 -11.92
CA ARG A 148 17.20 2.23 -12.31
C ARG A 148 16.73 3.47 -11.53
N GLY A 149 16.07 3.28 -10.39
CA GLY A 149 15.55 4.35 -9.54
C GLY A 149 14.27 5.01 -10.05
N ARG A 150 13.62 4.44 -11.08
CA ARG A 150 12.32 4.94 -11.54
C ARG A 150 11.28 4.72 -10.45
N ILE A 151 10.53 5.77 -10.12
CA ILE A 151 9.60 5.81 -9.00
C ILE A 151 8.19 5.55 -9.52
N TRP A 152 7.47 4.66 -8.86
CA TRP A 152 6.11 4.27 -9.19
C TRP A 152 5.22 4.51 -7.99
N VAL A 153 4.29 5.44 -8.11
CA VAL A 153 3.37 5.82 -7.05
C VAL A 153 2.04 5.15 -7.32
N TRP A 154 1.67 4.16 -6.51
CA TRP A 154 0.41 3.43 -6.66
C TRP A 154 -0.74 4.31 -6.18
N LEU A 155 -1.66 4.68 -7.07
CA LEU A 155 -2.72 5.63 -6.77
C LEU A 155 -3.95 4.97 -6.16
N HIS A 156 -4.67 5.72 -5.34
CA HIS A 156 -6.10 5.47 -5.17
C HIS A 156 -6.85 5.91 -6.43
N THR A 157 -7.87 5.14 -6.80
CA THR A 157 -8.73 5.44 -7.96
C THR A 157 -10.18 5.15 -7.61
N GLU A 158 -11.10 5.53 -8.50
CA GLU A 158 -12.50 5.17 -8.33
C GLU A 158 -12.63 3.64 -8.33
N ALA A 159 -13.28 3.09 -7.30
CA ALA A 159 -13.54 1.67 -7.24
C ALA A 159 -14.76 1.34 -8.11
N ARG A 160 -14.70 0.20 -8.80
CA ARG A 160 -15.86 -0.38 -9.47
C ARG A 160 -16.33 -1.60 -8.69
N LYS A 161 -17.64 -1.79 -8.65
CA LYS A 161 -18.21 -3.03 -8.14
C LYS A 161 -18.02 -4.14 -9.18
N ILE A 162 -17.48 -5.27 -8.76
CA ILE A 162 -17.42 -6.49 -9.54
C ILE A 162 -18.57 -7.40 -9.14
N GLU A 163 -19.12 -8.12 -10.10
CA GLU A 163 -20.07 -9.20 -9.81
C GLU A 163 -19.27 -10.42 -9.38
N THR A 164 -19.67 -11.02 -8.27
CA THR A 164 -19.14 -12.30 -7.80
C THR A 164 -20.21 -13.35 -8.06
N GLU A 165 -19.88 -14.41 -8.80
CA GLU A 165 -20.82 -15.49 -9.16
C GLU A 165 -21.45 -16.16 -7.93
N GLU A 166 -20.78 -16.07 -6.78
CA GLU A 166 -21.20 -16.61 -5.50
C GLU A 166 -21.30 -15.49 -4.46
N ALA A 167 -22.42 -14.78 -4.45
CA ALA A 167 -22.92 -14.21 -3.20
C ALA A 167 -23.49 -15.35 -2.35
N GLU A 168 -22.68 -16.37 -2.05
CA GLU A 168 -23.05 -17.36 -1.05
C GLU A 168 -23.34 -16.63 0.26
N GLU A 169 -24.31 -17.16 1.01
CA GLU A 169 -24.66 -16.63 2.31
C GLU A 169 -23.43 -16.76 3.22
N VAL A 170 -22.76 -15.62 3.48
CA VAL A 170 -21.54 -15.55 4.31
C VAL A 170 -21.85 -16.19 5.65
N ARG A 171 -21.16 -17.30 5.98
CA ARG A 171 -21.47 -18.02 7.20
C ARG A 171 -21.06 -17.18 8.41
N PRO A 172 -21.73 -17.37 9.58
CA PRO A 172 -21.30 -16.70 10.80
C PRO A 172 -19.81 -16.96 11.09
N GLY A 173 -19.02 -15.90 11.16
CA GLY A 173 -17.56 -15.94 11.40
C GLY A 173 -16.69 -15.89 10.14
N GLU A 174 -17.27 -16.02 8.95
CA GLU A 174 -16.54 -15.85 7.69
C GLU A 174 -16.37 -14.36 7.34
N VAL A 175 -15.24 -14.05 6.71
CA VAL A 175 -14.99 -12.74 6.14
C VAL A 175 -15.75 -12.65 4.84
N PRO A 176 -16.61 -11.65 4.65
CA PRO A 176 -17.30 -11.53 3.40
C PRO A 176 -16.34 -11.15 2.25
N PRO A 177 -16.63 -11.57 1.01
CA PRO A 177 -15.79 -11.21 -0.12
C PRO A 177 -15.81 -9.70 -0.38
N GLN A 178 -14.68 -9.18 -0.88
CA GLN A 178 -14.57 -7.82 -1.36
C GLN A 178 -15.10 -7.73 -2.80
N THR A 179 -16.11 -6.89 -3.03
CA THR A 179 -16.73 -6.68 -4.34
C THR A 179 -16.41 -5.30 -4.93
N TRP A 180 -15.86 -4.38 -4.15
CA TRP A 180 -15.36 -3.09 -4.66
C TRP A 180 -13.85 -3.15 -4.91
N LEU A 181 -13.44 -3.05 -6.18
CA LEU A 181 -12.04 -3.09 -6.58
C LEU A 181 -11.62 -1.80 -7.28
N GLU A 182 -10.45 -1.29 -6.88
CA GLU A 182 -9.76 -0.20 -7.57
C GLU A 182 -8.87 -0.74 -8.68
N PRO A 183 -8.93 -0.19 -9.90
CA PRO A 183 -7.91 -0.44 -10.92
C PRO A 183 -6.50 -0.14 -10.39
N VAL A 184 -5.53 -0.96 -10.77
CA VAL A 184 -4.12 -0.70 -10.44
C VAL A 184 -3.59 0.37 -11.39
N VAL A 185 -3.33 1.55 -10.85
CA VAL A 185 -2.84 2.71 -11.59
C VAL A 185 -1.62 3.28 -10.88
N PHE A 186 -0.61 3.66 -11.65
CA PHE A 186 0.61 4.26 -11.16
C PHE A 186 0.86 5.61 -11.82
N ASP A 187 1.29 6.58 -11.03
CA ASP A 187 2.05 7.71 -11.56
C ASP A 187 3.54 7.35 -11.56
N VAL A 188 4.21 7.62 -12.67
CA VAL A 188 5.60 7.22 -12.88
C VAL A 188 6.50 8.44 -13.01
N PHE A 189 7.62 8.43 -12.29
CA PHE A 189 8.60 9.51 -12.28
C PHE A 189 10.00 8.96 -12.56
N ASP A 190 10.81 9.75 -13.24
CA ASP A 190 12.25 9.51 -13.30
C ASP A 190 12.90 9.71 -11.92
N PRO A 191 14.14 9.20 -11.72
CA PRO A 191 14.85 9.34 -10.45
C PRO A 191 15.11 10.79 -10.01
N ASP A 192 15.04 11.74 -10.94
CA ASP A 192 15.17 13.18 -10.68
C ASP A 192 13.83 13.86 -10.35
N GLY A 193 12.75 13.08 -10.20
CA GLY A 193 11.41 13.55 -9.89
C GLY A 193 10.60 14.05 -11.08
N ARG A 194 11.13 13.97 -12.31
CA ARG A 194 10.38 14.35 -13.51
C ARG A 194 9.23 13.37 -13.77
N TYR A 195 8.02 13.89 -13.87
CA TYR A 195 6.84 13.08 -14.22
C TYR A 195 6.95 12.53 -15.64
N LEU A 196 6.74 11.22 -15.79
CA LEU A 196 6.74 10.51 -17.06
C LEU A 196 5.34 10.25 -17.59
N GLY A 197 4.35 10.13 -16.69
CA GLY A 197 2.98 9.84 -17.05
C GLY A 197 2.30 8.88 -16.10
N ASN A 198 1.06 8.55 -16.44
CA ASN A 198 0.22 7.61 -15.73
C ASN A 198 0.21 6.26 -16.46
N VAL A 199 0.33 5.17 -15.70
CA VAL A 199 0.31 3.80 -16.23
C VAL A 199 -0.83 3.04 -15.58
N ARG A 200 -1.76 2.53 -16.39
CA ARG A 200 -2.82 1.63 -15.94
C ARG A 200 -2.39 0.19 -16.19
N ALA A 201 -2.39 -0.62 -15.13
CA ALA A 201 -2.14 -2.04 -15.25
C ALA A 201 -3.37 -2.74 -15.88
N PRO A 202 -3.17 -3.87 -16.58
CA PRO A 202 -4.27 -4.66 -17.10
C PRO A 202 -5.09 -5.31 -15.99
N GLU A 203 -6.27 -5.82 -16.34
CA GLU A 203 -7.10 -6.61 -15.44
C GLU A 203 -6.36 -7.87 -14.96
N GLY A 204 -6.64 -8.29 -13.72
CA GLY A 204 -5.98 -9.42 -13.08
C GLY A 204 -4.55 -9.14 -12.59
N PHE A 205 -3.97 -7.96 -12.84
CA PHE A 205 -2.64 -7.59 -12.34
C PHE A 205 -2.58 -7.63 -10.82
N SER A 206 -1.74 -8.50 -10.28
CA SER A 206 -1.46 -8.63 -8.85
C SER A 206 -0.17 -7.91 -8.50
N ARG A 207 -0.22 -7.13 -7.41
CA ARG A 207 0.97 -6.52 -6.78
C ARG A 207 1.63 -7.44 -5.75
N TYR A 208 1.09 -8.64 -5.55
CA TYR A 208 1.65 -9.66 -4.68
C TYR A 208 1.90 -10.95 -5.47
N PRO A 209 3.13 -11.52 -5.43
CA PRO A 209 4.35 -10.93 -4.85
C PRO A 209 4.72 -9.59 -5.52
N ILE A 210 5.59 -8.81 -4.86
CA ILE A 210 6.04 -7.50 -5.36
C ILE A 210 6.56 -7.64 -6.79
N GLN A 211 6.09 -6.77 -7.68
CA GLN A 211 6.49 -6.74 -9.08
C GLN A 211 7.98 -6.37 -9.23
N VAL A 212 8.63 -6.94 -10.25
CA VAL A 212 9.99 -6.57 -10.62
C VAL A 212 9.93 -5.55 -11.75
N ILE A 213 10.56 -4.40 -11.58
CA ILE A 213 10.55 -3.30 -12.56
C ILE A 213 11.97 -3.04 -13.06
N ARG A 214 12.21 -3.19 -14.37
CA ARG A 214 13.49 -2.90 -15.03
C ARG A 214 13.28 -2.06 -16.27
N GLY A 215 13.63 -0.78 -16.20
CA GLY A 215 13.38 0.18 -17.27
C GLY A 215 11.90 0.24 -17.62
N ASP A 216 11.57 -0.07 -18.87
CA ASP A 216 10.19 -0.08 -19.39
C ASP A 216 9.53 -1.46 -19.31
N THR A 217 10.11 -2.41 -18.56
CA THR A 217 9.58 -3.77 -18.41
C THR A 217 9.16 -4.02 -16.97
N VAL A 218 7.98 -4.61 -16.79
CA VAL A 218 7.43 -5.00 -15.49
C VAL A 218 7.10 -6.49 -15.52
N TRP A 219 7.58 -7.25 -14.53
CA TRP A 219 7.17 -8.63 -14.31
C TRP A 219 6.28 -8.67 -13.08
N ALA A 220 5.07 -9.19 -13.25
CA ALA A 220 4.08 -9.30 -12.17
C ALA A 220 3.26 -10.57 -12.33
N VAL A 221 2.54 -10.93 -11.27
CA VAL A 221 1.57 -12.02 -11.33
C VAL A 221 0.26 -11.50 -11.91
N VAL A 222 -0.38 -12.27 -12.78
CA VAL A 222 -1.71 -12.01 -13.32
C VAL A 222 -2.59 -13.22 -13.08
N ARG A 223 -3.81 -12.99 -12.58
CA ARG A 223 -4.84 -14.02 -12.45
C ARG A 223 -5.74 -13.99 -13.69
N GLY A 224 -5.90 -15.14 -14.34
CA GLY A 224 -6.73 -15.30 -15.53
C GLY A 224 -8.18 -15.70 -15.22
N GLU A 225 -8.89 -16.17 -16.25
CA GLU A 225 -10.32 -16.55 -16.22
C GLU A 225 -10.68 -17.62 -15.17
N PHE A 226 -9.73 -18.47 -14.78
CA PHE A 226 -9.92 -19.52 -13.77
C PHE A 226 -9.15 -19.27 -12.48
N ASP A 227 -8.84 -18.00 -12.20
CA ASP A 227 -8.05 -17.58 -11.03
C ASP A 227 -6.63 -18.19 -10.96
N VAL A 228 -6.15 -18.78 -12.06
CA VAL A 228 -4.81 -19.38 -12.14
C VAL A 228 -3.76 -18.25 -12.24
N PRO A 229 -2.79 -18.18 -11.31
CA PRO A 229 -1.74 -17.17 -11.35
C PRO A 229 -0.68 -17.50 -12.41
N SER A 230 -0.27 -16.50 -13.17
CA SER A 230 0.83 -16.59 -14.15
C SER A 230 1.79 -15.41 -14.00
N VAL A 231 3.09 -15.62 -14.24
CA VAL A 231 4.06 -14.51 -14.29
C VAL A 231 4.08 -13.95 -15.70
N VAL A 232 3.70 -12.68 -15.83
CA VAL A 232 3.61 -11.98 -17.12
C VAL A 232 4.64 -10.86 -17.19
N ARG A 233 5.29 -10.74 -18.35
CA ARG A 233 6.20 -9.65 -18.67
C ARG A 233 5.47 -8.58 -19.48
N PHE A 234 5.22 -7.43 -18.86
CA PHE A 234 4.66 -6.25 -19.50
C PHE A 234 5.75 -5.32 -20.02
N ARG A 235 5.44 -4.59 -21.10
CA ARG A 235 6.25 -3.48 -21.60
C ARG A 235 5.41 -2.22 -21.54
N LEU A 236 6.00 -1.13 -21.05
CA LEU A 236 5.33 0.17 -21.08
C LEU A 236 5.17 0.64 -22.52
N ASP A 237 3.95 1.09 -22.81
CA ASP A 237 3.65 1.83 -24.02
C ASP A 237 3.68 3.32 -23.68
N HIS A 238 4.50 4.08 -24.39
CA HIS A 238 4.66 5.51 -24.15
C HIS A 238 3.67 6.35 -24.95
N GLY A 239 2.87 5.73 -25.84
CA GLY A 239 2.06 6.43 -26.83
C GLY A 239 2.96 7.16 -27.84
N SER A 240 2.82 6.89 -29.13
CA SER A 240 3.50 7.71 -30.14
C SER A 240 2.94 9.13 -30.08
N LYS A 241 3.82 10.13 -30.00
CA LYS A 241 3.44 11.57 -30.04
C LYS A 241 2.78 12.03 -31.36
N ASP A 242 2.61 11.13 -32.33
CA ASP A 242 2.25 11.47 -33.70
C ASP A 242 0.73 11.49 -33.98
N ASP A 243 -0.13 11.34 -32.97
CA ASP A 243 -1.60 11.30 -33.11
C ASP A 243 -2.33 12.56 -32.60
N THR A 244 -1.66 13.71 -32.54
CA THR A 244 -2.28 15.03 -32.23
C THR A 244 -2.00 16.07 -33.30
#